data_AF-A0A3C0QNR0-F1
#
_entry.id   AF-A0A3C0QNR0-F1
#
_cell.length_a   1.000
_cell.length_b   1.000
_cell.length_c   1.000
_cell.angle_alpha   90.00
_cell.angle_beta   90.00
_cell.angle_gamma   90.00
#
_symmetry.space_group_name_H-M   'P 1'
#
loop_
_entity.id
_entity.type
_entity.pdbx_description
1 polymer ?
#
loop_
_entity_poly.entity_id
_entity_poly.type
_entity_poly.pdbx_seq_one_letter_code
_entity_poly.pdbx_strand_id
1 'polypeptide(L)'
;MKEITSYKEVSENSNGASVKDFIGIPCVEKNKVLAYFEKYAEFYTILTCPATDFVTGETINESIKCFEDGEYYWTNQEIYLFKKYDLKLNDDFIEYVLNHS
;
A
#
# COMPACT_ATOMS: atom_id res chain seq x y z
N MET A 1 -4.74 -0.69 14.36
CA MET A 1 -5.14 -0.87 12.95
C MET A 1 -4.24 -1.91 12.32
N LYS A 2 -4.68 -2.55 11.24
CA LYS A 2 -3.94 -3.58 10.50
C LYS A 2 -3.21 -2.96 9.30
N GLU A 3 -2.04 -3.50 8.97
CA GLU A 3 -1.32 -3.14 7.74
C GLU A 3 -1.94 -3.83 6.53
N ILE A 4 -1.92 -3.16 5.37
CA ILE A 4 -2.37 -3.76 4.10
C ILE A 4 -1.27 -4.58 3.39
N THR A 5 -0.03 -4.47 3.86
CA THR A 5 1.13 -5.25 3.43
C THR A 5 1.98 -5.66 4.64
N SER A 6 3.01 -6.49 4.45
CA SER A 6 3.92 -6.92 5.55
C SER A 6 5.39 -7.04 5.08
N TYR A 7 5.78 -6.18 4.13
CA TYR A 7 7.11 -6.20 3.53
C TYR A 7 8.12 -5.44 4.39
N LYS A 8 9.37 -5.89 4.40
CA LYS A 8 10.43 -5.29 5.24
C LYS A 8 10.77 -3.84 4.90
N GLU A 9 10.50 -3.41 3.67
CA GLU A 9 10.75 -2.04 3.23
C GLU A 9 9.66 -1.05 3.66
N VAL A 10 8.49 -1.57 4.03
CA VAL A 10 7.28 -0.77 4.31
C VAL A 10 6.83 -0.90 5.76
N SER A 11 6.94 -2.10 6.32
CA SER A 11 6.55 -2.44 7.70
C SER A 11 7.75 -2.41 8.65
N GLU A 12 7.46 -2.43 9.96
CA GLU A 12 8.50 -2.54 11.00
C GLU A 12 9.23 -3.90 11.00
N ASN A 13 8.74 -4.88 10.23
CA ASN A 13 9.30 -6.22 10.18
C ASN A 13 10.52 -6.32 9.25
N SER A 14 11.69 -5.94 9.77
CA SER A 14 12.97 -6.03 9.05
C SER A 14 13.37 -7.45 8.58
N ASN A 15 12.75 -8.51 9.11
CA ASN A 15 12.94 -9.90 8.68
C ASN A 15 11.88 -10.38 7.67
N GLY A 16 10.99 -9.50 7.22
CA GLY A 16 9.95 -9.79 6.24
C GLY A 16 10.48 -10.01 4.83
N ALA A 17 9.59 -10.44 3.93
CA ALA A 17 9.91 -10.55 2.52
C ALA A 17 10.12 -9.18 1.87
N SER A 18 10.87 -9.14 0.76
CA SER A 18 11.06 -7.89 0.00
C SER A 18 9.84 -7.59 -0.86
N VAL A 19 9.49 -6.32 -0.99
CA VAL A 19 8.54 -5.83 -2.01
C VAL A 19 8.84 -6.43 -3.39
N LYS A 20 10.12 -6.53 -3.76
CA LYS A 20 10.55 -7.03 -5.09
C LYS A 20 10.16 -8.48 -5.37
N ASP A 21 9.95 -9.28 -4.33
CA ASP A 21 9.56 -10.69 -4.46
C ASP A 21 8.04 -10.85 -4.68
N PHE A 22 7.26 -9.77 -4.49
CA PHE A 22 5.79 -9.80 -4.46
C PHE A 22 5.14 -8.76 -5.39
N ILE A 23 5.84 -8.38 -6.46
CA ILE A 23 5.30 -7.58 -7.56
C ILE A 23 4.93 -8.45 -8.76
N GLY A 24 4.11 -7.92 -9.66
CA GLY A 24 3.64 -8.61 -10.85
C GLY A 24 2.62 -9.70 -10.55
N ILE A 25 1.96 -9.62 -9.39
CA ILE A 25 0.94 -10.56 -8.95
C ILE A 25 -0.42 -9.90 -9.20
N PRO A 26 -1.13 -10.24 -10.31
CA PRO A 26 -2.33 -9.52 -10.67
C PRO A 26 -3.43 -9.68 -9.62
N CYS A 27 -3.98 -8.56 -9.16
CA CYS A 27 -5.19 -8.55 -8.35
C CYS A 27 -6.41 -8.49 -9.29
N VAL A 28 -7.26 -9.52 -9.27
CA VAL A 28 -8.50 -9.57 -10.08
C VAL A 28 -9.40 -8.37 -9.79
N GLU A 29 -9.38 -7.90 -8.54
CA GLU A 29 -10.27 -6.85 -8.03
C GLU A 29 -9.57 -5.48 -7.96
N LYS A 30 -8.48 -5.30 -8.73
CA LYS A 30 -7.63 -4.09 -8.70
C LYS A 30 -8.41 -2.79 -8.76
N ASN A 31 -9.41 -2.70 -9.63
CA ASN A 31 -10.21 -1.47 -9.78
C ASN A 31 -11.06 -1.16 -8.55
N LYS A 32 -11.60 -2.17 -7.86
CA LYS A 32 -12.35 -1.95 -6.61
C LYS A 32 -11.45 -1.47 -5.50
N VAL A 33 -10.26 -2.06 -5.39
CA VAL A 33 -9.25 -1.64 -4.41
C VAL A 33 -8.77 -0.20 -4.67
N LEU A 34 -8.54 0.17 -5.93
CA LEU A 34 -8.18 1.54 -6.29
C LEU A 34 -9.31 2.53 -5.98
N ALA A 35 -10.56 2.18 -6.30
CA ALA A 35 -11.72 3.01 -5.96
C ALA A 35 -11.90 3.14 -4.43
N TYR A 36 -11.57 2.10 -3.68
CA TYR A 36 -11.55 2.12 -2.22
C TYR A 36 -10.52 3.13 -1.70
N PHE A 37 -9.28 3.13 -2.21
CA PHE A 37 -8.30 4.15 -1.84
C PHE A 37 -8.74 5.58 -2.18
N GLU A 38 -9.42 5.77 -3.32
CA GLU A 38 -9.97 7.08 -3.69
C GLU A 38 -11.10 7.54 -2.75
N LYS A 39 -11.93 6.61 -2.26
CA LYS A 39 -12.96 6.89 -1.25
C LYS A 39 -12.36 7.36 0.09
N TYR A 40 -11.21 6.81 0.47
CA TYR A 40 -10.48 7.15 1.70
C TYR A 40 -9.23 7.99 1.41
N ALA A 41 -9.38 9.05 0.61
CA ALA A 41 -8.26 9.89 0.16
C ALA A 41 -7.81 10.96 1.18
N GLU A 42 -8.50 11.12 2.30
CA GLU A 42 -8.08 12.03 3.37
C GLU A 42 -6.97 11.37 4.20
N PHE A 43 -5.78 11.98 4.21
CA PHE A 43 -4.66 11.50 5.00
C PHE A 43 -4.69 12.12 6.40
N TYR A 44 -4.32 11.33 7.42
CA TYR A 44 -4.27 11.81 8.80
C TYR A 44 -2.86 12.29 9.21
N THR A 45 -1.83 11.92 8.45
CA THR A 45 -0.43 12.29 8.74
C THR A 45 0.41 12.38 7.46
N ILE A 46 1.38 13.29 7.48
CA ILE A 46 2.44 13.38 6.46
C ILE A 46 3.78 13.20 7.18
N LEU A 47 4.62 12.31 6.67
CA LEU A 47 6.02 12.20 7.09
C LEU A 47 6.88 13.13 6.23
N THR A 48 7.85 13.82 6.83
CA THR A 48 8.71 14.77 6.11
C THR A 48 9.77 14.09 5.23
N CYS A 49 9.85 12.76 5.26
CA CYS A 49 10.71 11.99 4.38
C CYS A 49 10.06 11.75 3.00
N PRO A 50 10.89 11.60 1.96
CA PRO A 50 10.39 11.26 0.63
C PRO A 50 9.85 9.83 0.59
N ALA A 51 8.78 9.64 -0.18
CA ALA A 51 8.34 8.32 -0.60
C ALA A 51 9.40 7.69 -1.54
N THR A 52 9.58 6.37 -1.46
CA THR A 52 10.56 5.62 -2.26
C THR A 52 9.85 4.55 -3.09
N ASP A 53 10.23 4.44 -4.36
CA ASP A 53 9.91 3.31 -5.23
C ASP A 53 10.87 2.17 -4.89
N PHE A 54 10.43 1.21 -4.08
CA PHE A 54 11.29 0.11 -3.64
C PHE A 54 11.69 -0.86 -4.75
N VAL A 55 11.09 -0.79 -5.93
CA VAL A 55 11.48 -1.61 -7.08
C VAL A 55 12.74 -1.04 -7.73
N THR A 56 12.75 0.27 -8.01
CA THR A 56 13.89 0.94 -8.67
C THR A 56 14.91 1.51 -7.68
N GLY A 57 14.51 1.78 -6.44
CA GLY A 57 15.29 2.51 -5.44
C GLY A 57 15.23 4.03 -5.59
N GLU A 58 14.40 4.55 -6.50
CA GLU A 58 14.28 5.97 -6.77
C GLU A 58 13.29 6.66 -5.82
N THR A 59 13.54 7.94 -5.56
CA THR A 59 12.63 8.80 -4.82
C THR A 59 11.39 9.12 -5.65
N ILE A 60 10.22 8.94 -5.05
CA ILE A 60 8.95 9.48 -5.54
C ILE A 60 8.92 10.95 -5.12
N ASN A 61 8.60 11.86 -6.05
CA ASN A 61 8.56 13.32 -5.82
C ASN A 61 7.40 13.78 -4.90
N GLU A 62 7.08 13.00 -3.87
CA GLU A 62 6.07 13.30 -2.86
C GLU A 62 6.56 12.82 -1.48
N SER A 63 6.16 13.53 -0.44
CA SER A 63 6.27 13.05 0.94
C SER A 63 5.37 11.83 1.17
N ILE A 64 5.72 11.00 2.16
CA ILE A 64 4.86 9.89 2.55
C ILE A 64 3.60 10.45 3.24
N LYS A 65 2.43 10.02 2.76
CA LYS A 65 1.12 10.33 3.35
C LYS A 65 0.54 9.04 3.90
N CYS A 66 -0.01 9.10 5.11
CA CYS A 66 -0.63 7.97 5.78
C CYS A 66 -2.16 8.14 5.78
N PHE A 67 -2.85 7.06 5.43
CA PHE A 67 -4.30 6.97 5.29
C PHE A 67 -4.82 5.85 6.20
N GLU A 68 -6.07 5.95 6.62
CA GLU A 68 -6.75 4.95 7.42
C GLU A 68 -8.25 4.95 7.12
N ASP A 69 -8.92 3.84 7.41
CA ASP A 69 -10.38 3.73 7.41
C ASP A 69 -10.96 3.41 8.81
N GLY A 70 -10.09 3.35 9.83
CA GLY A 70 -10.41 2.95 11.20
C GLY A 70 -10.12 1.47 11.51
N GLU A 71 -9.97 0.60 10.51
CA GLU A 71 -9.54 -0.80 10.71
C GLU A 71 -8.14 -1.06 10.16
N TYR A 72 -7.88 -0.59 8.94
CA TYR A 72 -6.62 -0.69 8.20
C TYR A 72 -5.96 0.69 8.05
N TYR A 73 -4.64 0.66 7.86
CA TYR A 73 -3.87 1.83 7.48
C TYR A 73 -2.89 1.49 6.35
N TRP A 74 -2.55 2.50 5.57
CA TRP A 74 -1.65 2.38 4.42
C TRP A 74 -1.00 3.72 4.07
N THR A 75 -0.06 3.67 3.14
CA THR A 75 0.67 4.83 2.65
C THR A 75 0.45 5.07 1.15
N ASN A 76 0.72 6.29 0.69
CA ASN A 76 0.74 6.58 -0.75
C ASN A 76 1.81 5.76 -1.51
N GLN A 77 2.85 5.27 -0.82
CA GLN A 77 3.83 4.35 -1.41
C GLN A 77 3.20 3.01 -1.77
N GLU A 78 2.43 2.42 -0.87
CA GLU A 78 1.75 1.14 -1.14
C GLU A 78 0.73 1.29 -2.26
N ILE A 79 -0.02 2.40 -2.30
CA ILE A 79 -0.93 2.72 -3.42
C ILE A 79 -0.16 2.80 -4.74
N TYR A 80 0.96 3.51 -4.77
CA TYR A 80 1.80 3.65 -5.96
C TYR A 80 2.34 2.29 -6.44
N LEU A 81 2.87 1.47 -5.53
CA LEU A 81 3.43 0.15 -5.86
C LEU A 81 2.33 -0.81 -6.34
N PHE A 82 1.16 -0.80 -5.70
CA PHE A 82 0.00 -1.56 -6.13
C PHE A 82 -0.46 -1.17 -7.53
N LYS A 83 -0.57 0.15 -7.79
CA LYS A 83 -1.01 0.66 -9.09
C LYS A 83 -0.02 0.35 -10.21
N LYS A 84 1.27 0.60 -9.99
CA LYS A 84 2.32 0.52 -11.02
C LYS A 84 2.85 -0.91 -11.23
N TYR A 85 3.00 -1.69 -10.17
CA TYR A 85 3.70 -2.97 -10.21
C TYR A 85 2.85 -4.17 -9.84
N ASP A 86 1.55 -4.02 -9.58
CA ASP A 86 0.70 -5.11 -9.09
C ASP A 86 1.31 -5.76 -7.83
N LEU A 87 1.69 -4.92 -6.86
CA LEU A 87 2.14 -5.36 -5.55
C LEU A 87 1.06 -6.24 -4.90
N LYS A 88 1.43 -7.41 -4.36
CA LYS A 88 0.47 -8.20 -3.59
C LYS A 88 0.12 -7.46 -2.29
N LEU A 89 -1.17 -7.24 -2.05
CA LEU A 89 -1.68 -6.82 -0.75
C LEU A 89 -2.03 -8.05 0.09
N ASN A 90 -2.19 -7.87 1.40
CA ASN A 90 -2.63 -8.95 2.28
C ASN A 90 -4.03 -9.44 1.87
N ASP A 91 -4.23 -10.76 1.86
CA ASP A 91 -5.46 -11.36 1.32
C ASP A 91 -6.69 -10.99 2.18
N ASP A 92 -6.52 -10.77 3.49
CA ASP A 92 -7.56 -10.32 4.42
C ASP A 92 -8.02 -8.88 4.14
N PHE A 93 -7.10 -7.99 3.76
CA PHE A 93 -7.43 -6.63 3.32
C PHE A 93 -8.26 -6.66 2.04
N ILE A 94 -7.88 -7.50 1.06
CA ILE A 94 -8.65 -7.64 -0.19
C ILE A 94 -10.07 -8.11 0.10
N GLU A 95 -10.22 -9.16 0.92
CA GLU A 95 -11.54 -9.67 1.33
C GLU A 95 -12.35 -8.59 2.06
N TYR A 96 -11.71 -7.85 2.96
CA TYR A 96 -12.34 -6.76 3.68
C TYR A 96 -12.87 -5.67 2.73
N VAL A 97 -12.06 -5.20 1.78
CA VAL A 97 -12.46 -4.21 0.77
C VAL A 97 -13.66 -4.71 -0.01
N LEU A 98 -13.66 -5.97 -0.46
CA LEU A 98 -14.77 -6.53 -1.23
C LEU A 98 -16.09 -6.60 -0.48
N ASN A 99 -16.05 -6.72 0.85
CA ASN A 99 -17.23 -6.72 1.70
C ASN A 99 -17.70 -5.30 2.10
N HIS A 100 -16.88 -4.26 1.86
CA HIS A 100 -17.14 -2.86 2.22
C HIS A 100 -17.13 -1.89 1.01
N SER A 101 -17.07 -2.44 -0.22
CA SER A 101 -17.12 -1.70 -1.50
C SER A 101 -18.54 -1.50 -2.01
#